data_AF-A0A554VBX8-F1
#
_entry.id   AF-A0A554VBX8-F1
#
_cell.length_a   1.000
_cell.length_b   1.000
_cell.length_c   1.000
_cell.angle_alpha   90.00
_cell.angle_beta   90.00
_cell.angle_gamma   90.00
#
_symmetry.space_group_name_H-M   'P 1'
#
loop_
_entity.id
_entity.type
_entity.pdbx_description
1 polymer ?
#
loop_
_entity_poly.entity_id
_entity_poly.type
_entity_poly.pdbx_seq_one_letter_code
_entity_poly.pdbx_strand_id
1 'polypeptide(L)' 'YLGTEIDIVFTQKLLAFATLKIGYSHMFASDSMEILKGVPEPADNQFWGWAMLVVKPNFLKWSPKAIE' A
#
# COMPACT_ATOMS: atom_id res chain seq x y z
N TYR A 1 6.64 -21.18 10.65
CA TYR A 1 6.18 -20.54 9.40
C TYR A 1 4.77 -20.05 9.67
N LEU A 2 4.41 -18.81 9.32
CA LEU A 2 3.12 -18.23 9.70
C LEU A 2 2.13 -18.11 8.54
N GLY A 3 2.61 -18.23 7.31
CA GLY A 3 1.80 -18.08 6.11
C GLY A 3 2.57 -17.45 4.97
N THR A 4 1.90 -17.30 3.82
CA THR A 4 2.35 -16.51 2.66
C THR A 4 1.44 -15.31 2.49
N GLU A 5 1.95 -14.22 1.95
CA GLU A 5 1.13 -13.06 1.60
C GLU A 5 1.32 -12.70 0.12
N ILE A 6 0.24 -12.27 -0.53
CA ILE A 6 0.26 -11.66 -1.85
C ILE A 6 -0.17 -10.20 -1.71
N ASP A 7 0.71 -9.31 -2.15
CA ASP A 7 0.48 -7.87 -2.22
C ASP A 7 0.35 -7.41 -3.66
N ILE A 8 -0.70 -6.66 -3.96
CA ILE A 8 -0.94 -6.02 -5.25
C ILE A 8 -1.06 -4.52 -5.01
N VAL A 9 -0.16 -3.75 -5.63
CA VAL A 9 -0.20 -2.28 -5.57
C VAL A 9 -0.25 -1.71 -6.98
N PHE A 10 -1.32 -0.96 -7.26
CA PHE A 10 -1.48 -0.19 -8.49
C PHE A 10 -1.19 1.29 -8.20
N THR A 11 -0.33 1.91 -9.01
CA THR A 11 -0.02 3.34 -8.92
C THR A 11 -0.25 3.99 -10.28
N GLN A 12 -1.11 5.00 -10.32
CA GLN A 12 -1.39 5.79 -11.52
C GLN A 12 -1.19 7.26 -11.25
N LYS A 13 -0.36 7.92 -12.08
CA LYS A 13 -0.24 9.38 -12.07
C LYS A 13 -1.44 9.98 -12.80
N LEU A 14 -2.25 10.76 -12.09
CA LEU A 14 -3.45 11.39 -12.65
C LEU A 14 -3.12 12.78 -13.19
N LEU A 15 -2.31 13.56 -12.46
CA LEU A 15 -1.89 14.91 -12.82
C LEU A 15 -0.41 15.10 -12.47
N ALA A 16 0.21 16.21 -12.90
CA ALA A 16 1.59 16.54 -12.56
C ALA A 16 1.85 16.53 -11.03
N PHE A 17 0.83 16.88 -10.25
CA PHE A 17 0.86 17.01 -8.79
C PHE A 17 0.00 15.97 -8.05
N ALA A 18 -0.69 15.06 -8.75
CA ALA A 18 -1.62 14.10 -8.13
C ALA A 18 -1.38 12.67 -8.61
N THR A 19 -1.26 11.75 -7.66
CA THR A 19 -1.05 10.32 -7.91
C THR A 19 -2.04 9.50 -7.11
N LEU A 20 -2.77 8.61 -7.78
CA LEU A 20 -3.61 7.62 -7.15
C LEU A 20 -2.81 6.34 -6.91
N LYS A 21 -2.94 5.79 -5.71
CA LYS A 21 -2.39 4.49 -5.31
C LYS A 21 -3.52 3.65 -4.76
N ILE A 22 -3.58 2.39 -5.16
CA ILE A 22 -4.55 1.42 -4.67
C ILE A 22 -3.74 0.19 -4.28
N GLY A 23 -3.98 -0.36 -3.10
CA GLY A 23 -3.35 -1.56 -2.62
C GLY A 23 -4.36 -2.58 -2.15
N TYR A 24 -4.03 -3.84 -2.34
CA TYR A 24 -4.74 -4.99 -1.82
C TYR A 24 -3.72 -6.02 -1.36
N SER A 25 -3.96 -6.58 -0.19
CA SER A 25 -3.11 -7.59 0.41
C SER A 25 -3.98 -8.76 0.84
N HIS A 26 -3.49 -9.97 0.60
CA HIS A 26 -4.16 -11.20 0.98
C HIS A 26 -3.15 -12.16 1.62
N MET A 27 -3.38 -12.51 2.88
CA MET A 27 -2.55 -13.43 3.62
C MET A 27 -3.20 -14.82 3.67
N PHE A 28 -2.43 -15.80 3.23
CA PHE A 28 -2.66 -17.23 3.36
C PHE A 28 -2.02 -17.71 4.66
N ALA A 29 -2.79 -17.68 5.75
CA ALA A 29 -2.30 -18.13 7.06
C ALA A 29 -2.05 -19.64 7.07
N SER A 30 -0.98 -20.08 7.74
CA SER A 30 -0.72 -21.51 8.02
C SER A 30 -1.22 -21.90 9.41
N ASP A 31 -1.39 -23.19 9.70
CA ASP A 31 -1.86 -23.72 11.00
C ASP A 31 -1.10 -23.16 12.23
N SER A 32 0.19 -22.83 12.10
CA SER A 32 0.96 -22.20 13.19
C SER A 32 0.46 -20.78 13.55
N MET A 33 -0.28 -20.12 12.67
CA MET A 33 -0.91 -18.83 12.90
C MET A 33 -2.13 -18.93 13.81
N GLU A 34 -2.81 -20.09 13.84
CA GLU A 34 -3.91 -20.36 14.78
C GLU A 34 -3.40 -20.47 16.21
N ILE A 35 -2.29 -21.19 16.39
CA ILE A 35 -1.59 -21.31 17.66
C ILE A 35 -1.16 -19.93 18.18
N LEU A 36 -0.62 -19.08 17.31
CA LEU A 36 -0.18 -17.73 17.67
C LEU A 36 -1.36 -16.81 18.05
N LYS A 37 -2.48 -16.91 17.34
CA LYS A 37 -3.64 -16.03 17.56
C LYS A 37 -4.51 -16.45 18.75
N GLY A 38 -4.33 -17.68 19.25
CA GLY A 38 -5.00 -18.15 20.47
C GLY A 38 -6.53 -18.23 20.34
N VAL A 39 -7.05 -18.27 19.11
CA VAL A 39 -8.47 -18.42 18.80
C VAL A 39 -8.68 -19.67 17.96
N PRO A 40 -9.73 -20.48 18.23
CA PRO A 40 -10.10 -21.56 17.33
C PRO A 40 -10.59 -20.94 16.01
N GLU A 41 -10.07 -21.42 14.88
CA GLU A 41 -10.43 -20.98 13.52
C GLU A 41 -10.26 -19.46 13.31
N PRO A 42 -9.03 -18.91 13.36
CA PRO A 42 -8.81 -17.51 12.97
C PRO A 42 -9.25 -17.34 11.52
N ALA A 43 -10.01 -16.27 11.23
CA ALA A 43 -10.59 -16.01 9.91
C ALA A 43 -9.67 -16.46 8.75
N ASP A 44 -10.07 -17.54 8.07
CA ASP A 44 -9.28 -18.26 7.05
C ASP A 44 -8.75 -17.35 5.93
N ASN A 45 -9.42 -16.21 5.72
CA ASN A 45 -9.07 -15.23 4.71
C ASN A 45 -8.80 -13.87 5.37
N GLN A 46 -7.52 -13.54 5.57
CA GLN A 46 -7.11 -12.21 6.02
C GLN A 46 -6.72 -11.38 4.82
N PHE A 47 -7.62 -10.48 4.41
CA PHE A 47 -7.36 -9.54 3.33
C PHE A 47 -7.66 -8.12 3.78
N TRP A 48 -6.91 -7.17 3.24
CA TRP A 48 -7.17 -5.76 3.44
C TRP A 48 -6.88 -4.99 2.16
N GLY A 49 -7.62 -3.91 1.96
CA GLY A 49 -7.48 -3.05 0.80
C GLY A 49 -7.45 -1.58 1.22
N TRP A 50 -6.72 -0.77 0.47
CA TRP A 50 -6.60 0.66 0.71
C TRP A 50 -6.53 1.44 -0.60
N ALA A 51 -6.98 2.69 -0.55
CA ALA A 51 -6.83 3.65 -1.63
C ALA A 51 -6.25 4.95 -1.07
N MET A 52 -5.29 5.53 -1.78
CA MET A 52 -4.57 6.73 -1.38
C MET A 52 -4.47 7.70 -2.55
N LEU A 53 -4.96 8.91 -2.35
CA LEU A 53 -4.74 10.04 -3.26
C LEU A 53 -3.61 10.91 -2.71
N VAL A 54 -2.47 10.92 -3.40
CA VAL A 54 -1.30 11.73 -3.04
C VAL A 54 -1.35 13.04 -3.83
N VAL A 55 -1.46 14.16 -3.11
CA VAL A 55 -1.50 15.52 -3.70
C VAL A 55 -0.26 16.30 -3.25
N LYS A 56 0.64 16.59 -4.21
CA LYS A 56 1.90 17.32 -4.00
C LYS A 56 2.03 18.47 -5.01
N PRO A 57 1.30 19.58 -4.81
CA PRO A 57 1.40 20.77 -5.66
C PRO A 57 2.76 21.45 -5.50
N ASN A 58 3.33 21.92 -6.60
CA ASN A 58 4.51 22.77 -6.56
C ASN A 58 4.09 24.24 -6.68
N PHE A 59 4.10 24.95 -5.55
CA PHE A 59 3.71 26.36 -5.47
C PHE A 59 4.86 27.33 -5.79
N LEU A 60 6.12 26.87 -5.74
CA LEU A 60 7.31 27.70 -5.90
C LEU A 60 8.14 27.16 -7.06
N LYS A 61 7.84 27.64 -8.28
CA LYS A 61 8.73 27.46 -9.44
C LYS A 61 9.88 28.45 -9.35
N TRP A 62 10.79 28.27 -8.39
CA TRP A 62 12.01 29.06 -8.36
C TRP A 62 13.04 28.45 -9.31
N SER A 63 13.38 29.17 -10.37
CA SER A 63 14.51 28.86 -11.25
C SER A 63 15.54 29.98 -11.08
N PRO A 64 16.61 29.78 -10.29
CA PRO A 64 17.71 30.72 -10.28
C PRO A 64 18.32 30.73 -11.68
N LYS A 65 18.34 31.91 -12.31
CA LYS A 65 19.15 32.10 -13.52
C LYS A 65 20.60 31.94 -13.11
N ALA A 66 21.34 31.08 -13.82
CA ALA A 66 22.79 31.01 -13.66
C ALA A 66 23.37 32.41 -13.91
N ILE A 67 24.23 32.87 -13.00
CA ILE A 67 25.01 34.09 -13.18
C ILE A 67 26.21 33.67 -14.04
N GLU A 68 26.28 34.20 -15.26
CA GLU A 68 27.44 34.07 -16.16
C GLU A 68 28.65 34.86 -15.64
#